data_AF-A0A7X2NW45-F1
#
_entry.id   AF-A0A7X2NW45-F1
#
_cell.length_a   1.000
_cell.length_b   1.000
_cell.length_c   1.000
_cell.angle_alpha   90.00
_cell.angle_beta   90.00
_cell.angle_gamma   90.00
#
_symmetry.space_group_name_H-M   'P 1'
#
loop_
_entity.id
_entity.type
_entity.pdbx_description
1 polymer ?
#
loop_
_entity_poly.entity_id
_entity_poly.type
_entity_poly.pdbx_seq_one_letter_code
_entity_poly.pdbx_strand_id
1 'polypeptide(L)'
;MLDWDRIKELREEVGDDEFQLILELFLDEVEGVMMRLSRRDPARLETDLHFLKGCAANLGFAEFGRLCDRAEQHAAARDCDNICINELLRVYSESKQMLMRDMQAGQTRRQTPRRA
;
A
#
# COMPACT_ATOMS: atom_id res chain seq x y z
N MET A 1 9.64 -3.80 1.54
CA MET A 1 10.26 -2.81 2.44
C MET A 1 9.71 -1.44 2.10
N LEU A 2 9.48 -0.59 3.11
CA LEU A 2 8.84 0.72 2.97
C LEU A 2 9.86 1.80 2.60
N ASP A 3 9.45 2.73 1.75
CA ASP A 3 10.11 4.00 1.47
C ASP A 3 9.66 5.02 2.52
N TRP A 4 10.44 5.11 3.60
CA TRP A 4 10.13 5.98 4.73
C TRP A 4 10.32 7.46 4.43
N ASP A 5 11.16 7.80 3.45
CA ASP A 5 11.38 9.19 3.08
C ASP A 5 10.15 9.70 2.34
N ARG A 6 9.59 8.90 1.41
CA ARG A 6 8.31 9.21 0.77
C ARG A 6 7.15 9.36 1.77
N ILE A 7 7.08 8.49 2.77
CA ILE A 7 6.04 8.56 3.82
C ILE A 7 6.16 9.85 4.63
N LYS A 8 7.38 10.29 4.97
CA LYS A 8 7.61 11.54 5.70
C LYS A 8 7.22 12.76 4.88
N GLU A 9 7.63 12.83 3.61
CA GLU A 9 7.26 13.91 2.69
C GLU A 9 5.75 14.07 2.62
N LEU A 10 5.02 12.96 2.40
CA LEU A 10 3.56 12.97 2.30
C LEU A 10 2.90 13.44 3.61
N ARG A 11 3.48 13.09 4.76
CA ARG A 11 3.00 13.55 6.08
C ARG A 11 3.26 15.05 6.30
N GLU A 12 4.40 15.55 5.86
CA GLU A 12 4.75 16.98 5.96
C GLU A 12 3.89 17.84 5.04
N GLU A 13 3.54 17.34 3.85
CA GLU A 13 2.67 18.02 2.88
C GLU A 13 1.21 18.10 3.35
N VAL A 14 0.69 17.02 3.95
CA VAL A 14 -0.72 16.90 4.32
C VAL A 14 -1.00 17.40 5.75
N GLY A 15 -0.02 17.26 6.65
CA GLY A 15 -0.22 17.42 8.09
C GLY A 15 -0.62 16.11 8.76
N ASP A 16 -0.18 15.89 10.00
CA ASP A 16 -0.31 14.58 10.64
C ASP A 16 -1.75 14.14 10.93
N ASP A 17 -2.63 15.09 11.29
CA ASP A 17 -4.01 14.80 11.65
C ASP A 17 -4.83 14.45 10.40
N GLU A 18 -4.69 15.22 9.31
CA GLU A 18 -5.29 14.89 8.01
C GLU A 18 -4.69 13.61 7.41
N PHE A 19 -3.38 13.37 7.57
CA PHE A 19 -2.71 12.22 6.98
C PHE A 19 -3.30 10.91 7.47
N GLN A 20 -3.57 10.77 8.77
CA GLN A 20 -4.15 9.54 9.30
C GLN A 20 -5.54 9.27 8.71
N LEU A 21 -6.40 10.29 8.66
CA LEU A 21 -7.76 10.15 8.12
C LEU A 21 -7.75 9.76 6.64
N ILE A 22 -6.92 10.43 5.85
CA ILE A 22 -6.79 10.16 4.42
C ILE A 22 -6.19 8.78 4.19
N LEU A 23 -5.20 8.39 5.00
CA LEU A 23 -4.57 7.07 4.91
C LEU A 23 -5.56 5.94 5.20
N GLU A 24 -6.42 6.08 6.20
CA GLU A 24 -7.46 5.08 6.51
C GLU A 24 -8.40 4.87 5.31
N LEU A 25 -8.93 5.95 4.74
CA LEU A 25 -9.79 5.90 3.55
C LEU A 25 -9.08 5.27 2.33
N PHE A 26 -7.81 5.62 2.14
CA PHE A 26 -7.01 5.10 1.06
C PHE A 26 -6.74 3.59 1.21
N LEU A 27 -6.42 3.13 2.42
CA LEU A 27 -6.19 1.71 2.67
C LEU A 27 -7.45 0.89 2.48
N ASP A 28 -8.62 1.41 2.86
CA ASP A 28 -9.91 0.76 2.60
C ASP A 28 -10.16 0.59 1.09
N GLU A 29 -9.84 1.60 0.28
CA GLU A 29 -9.95 1.51 -1.18
C GLU A 29 -9.01 0.43 -1.75
N VAL A 30 -7.76 0.42 -1.30
CA VAL A 30 -6.76 -0.58 -1.70
C VAL A 30 -7.23 -1.99 -1.34
N GLU A 31 -7.74 -2.20 -0.12
CA GLU A 31 -8.26 -3.51 0.30
C GLU A 31 -9.49 -3.94 -0.51
N GLY A 32 -10.36 -2.99 -0.88
CA GLY A 32 -11.46 -3.24 -1.79
C GLY A 32 -11.01 -3.73 -3.17
N VAL A 33 -9.88 -3.23 -3.69
CA VAL A 33 -9.26 -3.75 -4.93
C VAL A 33 -8.64 -5.13 -4.71
N MET A 34 -7.95 -5.33 -3.59
CA MET A 34 -7.32 -6.61 -3.27
C MET A 34 -8.32 -7.76 -3.16
N MET A 35 -9.49 -7.50 -2.56
CA MET A 35 -10.56 -8.51 -2.40
C MET A 35 -11.15 -8.99 -3.73
N ARG A 36 -11.05 -8.20 -4.80
CA ARG A 36 -11.62 -8.53 -6.12
C ARG A 36 -10.60 -9.08 -7.12
N LEU A 37 -9.31 -9.16 -6.75
CA LEU A 37 -8.27 -9.69 -7.63
C LEU A 37 -8.63 -11.11 -8.08
N SER A 38 -8.61 -11.33 -9.39
CA SER A 38 -9.01 -12.60 -10.00
C SER A 38 -8.30 -12.83 -11.31
N ARG A 39 -7.76 -14.04 -11.49
CA ARG A 39 -7.13 -14.48 -12.76
C ARG A 39 -8.13 -14.73 -13.90
N ARG A 40 -9.44 -14.71 -13.60
CA ARG A 40 -10.50 -15.05 -14.57
C ARG A 40 -10.69 -13.99 -15.65
N ASP A 41 -10.33 -12.75 -15.35
CA ASP A 41 -10.41 -11.62 -16.28
C ASP A 41 -9.04 -10.93 -16.33
N PRO A 42 -8.16 -11.34 -17.26
CA PRO A 42 -6.81 -10.78 -17.38
C PRO A 42 -6.78 -9.27 -17.59
N ALA A 43 -7.76 -8.69 -18.30
CA ALA A 43 -7.79 -7.26 -18.58
C ALA A 43 -8.17 -6.45 -17.33
N ARG A 44 -9.15 -6.95 -16.56
CA ARG A 44 -9.48 -6.36 -15.27
C ARG A 44 -8.34 -6.54 -14.27
N LEU A 45 -7.70 -7.72 -14.25
CA LEU A 45 -6.57 -7.99 -13.38
C LEU A 45 -5.40 -7.03 -13.65
N GLU A 46 -5.06 -6.81 -14.92
CA GLU A 46 -4.05 -5.83 -15.34
C GLU A 46 -4.39 -4.42 -14.81
N THR A 47 -5.65 -3.99 -14.97
CA THR A 47 -6.12 -2.68 -14.50
C THR A 47 -6.05 -2.55 -12.97
N ASP A 48 -6.51 -3.57 -12.25
CA ASP A 48 -6.47 -3.59 -10.78
C ASP A 48 -5.02 -3.60 -10.28
N LEU A 49 -4.11 -4.31 -10.95
CA LEU A 49 -2.68 -4.32 -10.60
C LEU A 49 -1.98 -3.00 -10.90
N HIS A 50 -2.33 -2.35 -12.01
CA HIS A 50 -1.84 -1.00 -12.34
C HIS A 50 -2.24 0.01 -11.27
N PHE A 51 -3.50 -0.03 -10.83
CA PHE A 51 -3.99 0.80 -9.73
C PHE A 51 -3.19 0.54 -8.45
N LEU A 52 -3.06 -0.74 -8.04
CA LEU A 52 -2.32 -1.11 -6.83
C LEU A 52 -0.83 -0.71 -6.89
N LYS A 53 -0.20 -0.78 -8.06
CA LYS A 53 1.16 -0.28 -8.30
C LYS A 53 1.25 1.23 -8.02
N GLY A 54 0.30 2.00 -8.57
CA GLY A 54 0.22 3.44 -8.30
C GLY A 54 0.03 3.74 -6.81
N CYS A 55 -0.84 2.98 -6.14
CA CYS A 55 -1.03 3.13 -4.70
C CYS A 55 0.23 2.84 -3.89
N ALA A 56 0.95 1.78 -4.27
CA ALA A 56 2.20 1.41 -3.63
C ALA A 56 3.26 2.50 -3.79
N ALA A 57 3.37 3.11 -4.97
CA ALA A 57 4.29 4.22 -5.20
C ALA A 57 3.91 5.45 -4.36
N ASN A 58 2.63 5.77 -4.26
CA ASN A 58 2.16 6.93 -3.49
C ASN A 58 2.43 6.77 -1.99
N LEU A 59 2.20 5.58 -1.43
CA LEU A 59 2.42 5.29 0.00
C LEU A 59 3.85 4.88 0.36
N GLY A 60 4.73 4.68 -0.62
CA GLY A 60 6.07 4.15 -0.37
C GLY A 60 6.11 2.64 -0.08
N PHE A 61 5.13 1.84 -0.51
CA PHE A 61 5.15 0.38 -0.34
C PHE A 61 6.02 -0.29 -1.41
N ALA A 62 7.32 0.00 -1.42
CA ALA A 62 8.21 -0.31 -2.56
C ALA A 62 8.19 -1.79 -3.01
N GLU A 63 8.25 -2.74 -2.08
CA GLU A 63 8.21 -4.17 -2.46
C GLU A 63 6.83 -4.60 -2.97
N PHE A 64 5.75 -4.06 -2.39
CA PHE A 64 4.41 -4.31 -2.89
C PHE A 64 4.26 -3.76 -4.31
N GLY A 65 4.74 -2.54 -4.56
CA GLY A 65 4.73 -1.91 -5.88
C GLY A 65 5.50 -2.72 -6.93
N ARG A 66 6.66 -3.26 -6.55
CA ARG A 66 7.46 -4.13 -7.43
C ARG A 66 6.74 -5.45 -7.77
N LEU A 67 6.01 -6.02 -6.82
CA LEU A 67 5.17 -7.20 -7.07
C LEU A 67 3.98 -6.87 -7.96
N CYS A 68 3.30 -5.74 -7.74
CA CYS A 68 2.22 -5.27 -8.60
C CYS A 68 2.70 -5.06 -10.04
N ASP A 69 3.85 -4.41 -10.24
CA ASP A 69 4.44 -4.18 -11.57
C ASP A 69 4.76 -5.49 -12.30
N ARG A 70 5.39 -6.46 -11.61
CA ARG A 70 5.65 -7.78 -12.19
C ARG A 70 4.34 -8.51 -12.55
N ALA A 71 3.37 -8.50 -11.64
CA ALA A 71 2.09 -9.14 -11.88
C ALA A 71 1.31 -8.48 -13.03
N GLU A 72 1.37 -7.16 -13.15
CA GLU A 72 0.77 -6.38 -14.24
C GLU A 72 1.36 -6.79 -15.58
N GLN A 73 2.68 -6.94 -15.67
CA GLN A 73 3.36 -7.43 -16.88
C GLN A 73 2.89 -8.84 -17.27
N HIS A 74 2.74 -9.75 -16.31
CA HIS A 74 2.17 -11.08 -16.57
C HIS A 74 0.71 -11.00 -17.04
N ALA A 75 -0.11 -10.12 -16.46
CA ALA A 75 -1.51 -9.96 -16.85
C ALA A 75 -1.65 -9.40 -18.28
N ALA A 76 -0.81 -8.41 -18.63
CA ALA A 76 -0.72 -7.86 -19.98
C ALA A 76 -0.27 -8.92 -21.00
N ALA A 77 0.66 -9.81 -20.62
CA ALA A 77 1.12 -10.92 -21.43
C ALA A 77 0.13 -12.12 -21.49
N ARG A 78 -1.04 -12.03 -20.84
CA ARG A 78 -2.02 -13.14 -20.68
C ARG A 78 -1.46 -14.37 -19.95
N ASP A 79 -0.41 -14.18 -19.16
CA ASP A 79 0.26 -15.20 -18.38
C ASP A 79 -0.20 -15.17 -16.90
N CYS A 80 -1.52 -15.17 -16.70
CA CYS A 80 -2.11 -14.96 -15.37
C CYS A 80 -1.82 -16.11 -14.39
N ASP A 81 -1.42 -17.28 -14.88
CA ASP A 81 -1.09 -18.42 -14.03
C ASP A 81 0.18 -18.21 -13.18
N ASN A 82 1.09 -17.36 -13.66
CA ASN A 82 2.30 -16.95 -12.95
C ASN A 82 2.07 -15.82 -11.91
N ILE A 83 0.84 -15.31 -11.77
CA ILE A 83 0.53 -14.23 -10.82
C ILE A 83 0.11 -14.79 -9.45
N CYS A 84 1.00 -14.76 -8.46
CA CYS A 84 0.67 -15.21 -7.11
C CYS A 84 -0.13 -14.15 -6.31
N ILE A 85 -1.46 -14.23 -6.35
CA ILE A 85 -2.33 -13.30 -5.61
C ILE A 85 -2.07 -13.38 -4.10
N ASN A 86 -1.87 -14.58 -3.54
CA ASN A 86 -1.59 -14.74 -2.10
C ASN A 86 -0.29 -14.04 -1.68
N GLU A 87 0.72 -13.97 -2.56
CA GLU A 87 1.96 -13.24 -2.29
C GLU A 87 1.71 -11.73 -2.24
N LEU A 88 0.91 -11.20 -3.18
CA LEU A 88 0.49 -9.79 -3.17
C LEU A 88 -0.25 -9.45 -1.86
N LEU A 89 -1.21 -10.31 -1.44
CA LEU A 89 -1.96 -10.11 -0.20
C LEU A 89 -1.02 -10.08 1.03
N ARG A 90 -0.06 -11.02 1.08
CA ARG A 90 0.89 -11.13 2.19
C ARG A 90 1.80 -9.90 2.28
N VAL A 91 2.42 -9.48 1.17
CA VAL A 91 3.36 -8.35 1.16
C VAL A 91 2.68 -7.03 1.43
N TYR A 92 1.44 -6.84 0.96
CA TYR A 92 0.64 -5.70 1.36
C TYR A 92 0.37 -5.71 2.88
N SER A 93 -0.07 -6.84 3.43
CA SER A 93 -0.36 -6.94 4.88
C SER A 93 0.88 -6.62 5.73
N GLU A 94 2.05 -7.14 5.33
CA GLU A 94 3.33 -6.83 5.98
C GLU A 94 3.66 -5.33 5.90
N SER A 95 3.48 -4.70 4.72
CA SER A 95 3.70 -3.27 4.52
C SER A 95 2.75 -2.40 5.36
N LYS A 96 1.45 -2.74 5.38
CA LYS A 96 0.42 -2.06 6.17
C LYS A 96 0.72 -2.16 7.67
N GLN A 97 1.09 -3.35 8.16
CA GLN A 97 1.43 -3.54 9.57
C GLN A 97 2.65 -2.70 9.99
N MET A 98 3.67 -2.60 9.14
CA MET A 98 4.84 -1.75 9.43
C MET A 98 4.47 -0.27 9.50
N LEU A 99 3.67 0.23 8.54
CA LEU A 99 3.19 1.61 8.53
C LEU A 99 2.36 1.93 9.78
N MET A 100 1.41 1.07 10.12
CA MET A 100 0.52 1.26 11.28
C MET A 100 1.27 1.25 12.61
N ARG A 101 2.31 0.42 12.74
CA ARG A 101 3.19 0.42 13.93
C ARG A 101 3.94 1.74 14.09
N ASP A 102 4.44 2.31 13.00
CA ASP A 102 5.13 3.61 13.03
C ASP A 102 4.19 4.74 13.45
N MET A 103 2.96 4.76 12.91
CA MET A 103 1.94 5.74 13.29
C MET A 103 1.63 5.71 14.78
N GLN A 104 1.44 4.52 15.36
CA GLN A 104 1.20 4.36 16.80
C GLN A 104 2.41 4.81 17.64
N ALA A 105 3.63 4.53 17.18
CA ALA A 105 4.85 4.98 17.84
C ALA A 105 5.02 6.51 17.79
N GLY A 106 4.65 7.15 16.67
CA GLY A 106 4.66 8.60 16.49
C GLY A 106 3.66 9.33 17.40
N GLN A 107 2.45 8.78 17.57
CA GLN A 107 1.43 9.33 18.46
C GLN A 107 1.83 9.23 19.93
N THR A 108 2.44 8.11 20.34
CA THR A 108 2.88 7.90 21.74
C THR A 108 3.95 8.92 22.17
N ARG A 109 4.85 9.31 21.27
CA ARG A 109 5.88 10.34 21.56
C ARG A 109 5.30 11.74 21.73
N ARG A 110 4.19 12.06 21.06
CA ARG A 110 3.53 13.37 21.13
C ARG A 110 2.69 13.57 22.40
N GLN A 111 2.26 12.48 23.03
CA GLN A 111 1.43 12.52 24.24
C GLN A 111 2.22 12.64 25.55
N THR A 112 3.56 12.59 25.53
CA THR A 112 4.36 12.81 26.75
C THR A 112 4.18 14.26 27.24
N PRO A 113 3.54 14.51 28.40
CA PRO A 113 3.42 15.86 28.90
C PRO A 113 4.80 16.39 29.22
N ARG A 114 5.14 17.53 28.62
CA ARG A 114 6.33 18.31 28.94
C ARG A 114 6.23 18.67 30.42
N ARG A 115 6.90 17.90 31.28
CA ARG A 115 6.94 18.15 32.73
C ARG A 115 7.46 19.58 32.91
N ALA A 116 6.63 20.40 33.56
CA ALA A 116 6.95 21.75 33.98
C ALA A 116 8.11 21.76 34.99
#